data_AF-A0A851H3J9-F1
#
_entry.id   AF-A0A851H3J9-F1
#
_cell.length_a   1.000
_cell.length_b   1.000
_cell.length_c   1.000
_cell.angle_alpha   90.00
_cell.angle_beta   90.00
_cell.angle_gamma   90.00
#
_symmetry.space_group_name_H-M   'P 1'
#
loop_
_entity.id
_entity.type
_entity.pdbx_description
1 polymer ?
#
loop_
_entity_poly.entity_id
_entity_poly.type
_entity_poly.pdbx_seq_one_letter_code
_entity_poly.pdbx_strand_id
1 'polypeptide(L)'
;MLQWLLATLHLLALGCGLGAIAARGRNLADQPDGPAWQRSLRANNWWHLALCLWLLSGISMLVQQVQPVWVAGSLPPAALAKLLCCLLLFTQEWRSLSLLRQCRERLERGRLPADELRSRLCRASRRQLALLLLLLLLSTAWHSGLFNTH
;
A
#
# COMPACT_ATOMS: atom_id res chain seq x y z
N MET A 1 11.84 13.03 20.61
CA MET A 1 10.58 12.27 20.86
C MET A 1 9.68 12.17 19.64
N LEU A 2 9.39 13.28 18.93
CA LEU A 2 8.53 13.28 17.74
C LEU A 2 9.00 12.31 16.63
N GLN A 3 10.31 12.22 16.38
CA GLN A 3 10.88 11.29 15.38
C GLN A 3 10.58 9.82 15.68
N TRP A 4 10.72 9.41 16.95
CA TRP A 4 10.40 8.06 17.40
C TRP A 4 8.91 7.75 17.30
N LEU A 5 8.06 8.73 17.59
CA LEU A 5 6.61 8.61 17.40
C LEU A 5 6.27 8.41 15.92
N LEU A 6 6.82 9.25 15.03
CA LEU A 6 6.59 9.15 13.59
C LEU A 6 7.09 7.83 13.01
N ALA A 7 8.28 7.37 13.41
CA ALA A 7 8.82 6.08 12.98
C ALA A 7 7.97 4.91 13.45
N THR A 8 7.52 4.93 14.72
CA THR A 8 6.62 3.91 15.27
C THR A 8 5.28 3.89 14.51
N LEU A 9 4.68 5.07 14.27
CA LEU A 9 3.45 5.19 13.48
C LEU A 9 3.63 4.70 12.05
N HIS A 10 4.78 4.99 11.43
CA HIS A 10 5.10 4.54 10.08
C HIS A 10 5.19 3.01 9.99
N LEU A 11 5.87 2.38 10.95
CA LEU A 11 5.99 0.92 11.03
C LEU A 11 4.65 0.25 11.35
N LEU A 12 3.87 0.82 12.28
CA LEU A 12 2.54 0.34 12.62
C LEU A 12 1.61 0.42 11.40
N ALA A 13 1.63 1.55 10.68
CA ALA A 13 0.87 1.74 9.46
C ALA A 13 1.26 0.70 8.39
N LEU A 14 2.56 0.41 8.23
CA LEU A 14 3.04 -0.62 7.32
C LEU A 14 2.52 -2.01 7.72
N GLY A 15 2.63 -2.38 9.01
CA GLY A 15 2.16 -3.68 9.52
C GLY A 15 0.65 -3.86 9.38
N CYS A 16 -0.13 -2.85 9.79
CA CYS A 16 -1.59 -2.85 9.60
C CYS A 16 -1.96 -2.90 8.12
N GLY A 17 -1.26 -2.17 7.26
CA GLY A 17 -1.52 -2.13 5.83
C GLY A 17 -1.27 -3.47 5.14
N LEU A 18 -0.15 -4.15 5.47
CA LEU A 18 0.14 -5.51 5.01
C LEU A 18 -0.95 -6.49 5.42
N GLY A 19 -1.32 -6.47 6.72
CA GLY A 19 -2.38 -7.33 7.25
C GLY A 19 -3.73 -7.10 6.56
N ALA A 20 -4.09 -5.84 6.33
CA ALA A 20 -5.32 -5.44 5.67
C ALA A 20 -5.38 -5.90 4.21
N ILE A 21 -4.31 -5.69 3.42
CA ILE A 21 -4.27 -6.14 2.02
C ILE A 21 -4.28 -7.67 1.93
N ALA A 22 -3.54 -8.36 2.80
CA ALA A 22 -3.52 -9.82 2.86
C ALA A 22 -4.88 -10.38 3.26
N ALA A 23 -5.56 -9.79 4.25
CA ALA A 23 -6.92 -10.16 4.62
C ALA A 23 -7.90 -9.96 3.45
N ARG A 24 -7.79 -8.84 2.72
CA ARG A 24 -8.62 -8.57 1.53
C ARG A 24 -8.45 -9.66 0.46
N GLY A 25 -7.22 -10.04 0.17
CA GLY A 25 -6.92 -11.11 -0.80
C GLY A 25 -7.43 -12.48 -0.34
N ARG A 26 -7.20 -12.85 0.93
CA ARG A 26 -7.66 -14.11 1.51
C ARG A 26 -9.18 -14.25 1.53
N ASN A 27 -9.89 -13.19 1.91
CA ASN A 27 -11.36 -13.19 1.89
C ASN A 27 -11.96 -13.37 0.49
N LEU A 28 -11.17 -13.17 -0.59
CA LEU A 28 -11.61 -13.28 -1.98
C LEU A 28 -10.97 -14.45 -2.74
N ALA A 29 -10.18 -15.30 -2.07
CA ALA A 29 -9.44 -16.39 -2.70
C ALA A 29 -10.37 -17.51 -3.18
N ASP A 30 -11.34 -17.89 -2.35
CA ASP A 30 -12.34 -18.92 -2.64
C ASP A 30 -13.61 -18.32 -3.27
N GLN A 31 -14.69 -19.12 -3.42
CA GLN A 31 -16.02 -18.63 -3.80
C GLN A 31 -16.59 -17.78 -2.64
N PRO A 32 -16.54 -16.44 -2.71
CA PRO A 32 -16.85 -15.59 -1.59
C PRO A 32 -18.36 -15.42 -1.47
N ASP A 33 -18.89 -15.74 -0.29
CA ASP A 33 -20.24 -15.40 0.09
C ASP A 33 -20.39 -13.89 0.38
N GLY A 34 -21.63 -13.42 0.56
CA GLY A 34 -21.91 -12.02 0.92
C GLY A 34 -21.10 -11.53 2.13
N PRO A 35 -21.02 -12.29 3.24
CA PRO A 35 -20.16 -11.98 4.37
C PRO A 35 -18.66 -11.86 4.04
N ALA A 36 -18.10 -12.73 3.19
CA ALA A 36 -16.71 -12.64 2.76
C ALA A 36 -16.43 -11.34 1.99
N TRP A 37 -17.36 -10.91 1.13
CA TRP A 37 -17.29 -9.62 0.46
C TRP A 37 -17.30 -8.45 1.45
N GLN A 38 -18.18 -8.48 2.45
CA GLN A 38 -18.22 -7.43 3.49
C GLN A 38 -16.92 -7.38 4.31
N ARG A 39 -16.36 -8.54 4.70
CA ARG A 39 -15.06 -8.62 5.38
C ARG A 39 -13.94 -8.05 4.51
N SER A 40 -13.95 -8.33 3.21
CA SER A 40 -13.00 -7.78 2.24
C SER A 40 -13.08 -6.25 2.14
N LEU A 41 -14.30 -5.68 2.09
CA LEU A 41 -14.52 -4.24 2.09
C LEU A 41 -14.08 -3.57 3.40
N ARG A 42 -14.30 -4.22 4.56
CA ARG A 42 -13.81 -3.73 5.85
C ARG A 42 -12.28 -3.75 5.93
N ALA A 43 -11.65 -4.83 5.46
CA ALA A 43 -10.19 -4.92 5.35
C ALA A 43 -9.65 -3.79 4.46
N ASN A 44 -10.37 -3.43 3.39
CA ASN A 44 -10.00 -2.30 2.56
C ASN A 44 -10.05 -0.94 3.30
N ASN A 45 -11.02 -0.72 4.19
CA ASN A 45 -11.07 0.51 4.98
C ASN A 45 -9.85 0.61 5.91
N TRP A 46 -9.44 -0.50 6.52
CA TRP A 46 -8.21 -0.57 7.31
C TRP A 46 -6.97 -0.30 6.48
N TRP A 47 -6.92 -0.80 5.23
CA TRP A 47 -5.85 -0.47 4.29
C TRP A 47 -5.79 1.04 4.00
N HIS A 48 -6.91 1.69 3.72
CA HIS A 48 -6.91 3.15 3.49
C HIS A 48 -6.46 3.93 4.72
N LEU A 49 -6.92 3.55 5.92
CA LEU A 49 -6.50 4.20 7.15
C LEU A 49 -4.99 4.05 7.37
N ALA A 50 -4.48 2.83 7.18
CA ALA A 50 -3.05 2.54 7.24
C ALA A 50 -2.28 3.33 6.18
N LEU A 51 -2.78 3.42 4.95
CA LEU A 51 -2.16 4.19 3.87
C LEU A 51 -2.07 5.68 4.22
N CYS A 52 -3.14 6.27 4.76
CA CYS A 52 -3.13 7.66 5.22
C CYS A 52 -2.08 7.89 6.31
N LEU A 53 -2.02 7.01 7.33
CA LEU A 53 -1.02 7.09 8.38
C LEU A 53 0.41 6.92 7.84
N TRP A 54 0.61 5.98 6.92
CA TRP A 54 1.90 5.71 6.27
C TRP A 54 2.39 6.92 5.47
N LEU A 55 1.49 7.60 4.76
CA LEU A 55 1.82 8.80 3.99
C LEU A 55 2.11 10.01 4.86
N LEU A 56 1.26 10.29 5.85
CA LEU A 56 1.48 11.43 6.75
C LEU A 56 2.80 11.31 7.49
N SER A 57 3.12 10.11 8.00
CA SER A 57 4.40 9.83 8.65
C SER A 57 5.57 9.89 7.66
N GLY A 58 5.43 9.27 6.48
CA GLY A 58 6.47 9.26 5.45
C GLY A 58 6.83 10.66 4.93
N ILE A 59 5.84 11.50 4.67
CA ILE A 59 6.04 12.91 4.25
C ILE A 59 6.76 13.69 5.34
N SER A 60 6.32 13.53 6.60
CA SER A 60 6.95 14.21 7.75
C SER A 60 8.42 13.81 7.93
N MET A 61 8.77 12.55 7.61
CA MET A 61 10.14 12.06 7.63
C MET A 61 10.95 12.50 6.40
N LEU A 62 10.31 12.65 5.24
CA LEU A 62 10.95 13.12 4.01
C LEU A 62 11.40 14.58 4.12
N VAL A 63 10.58 15.45 4.70
CA VAL A 63 10.92 16.87 4.90
C VAL A 63 12.22 17.03 5.71
N GLN A 64 12.47 16.13 6.67
CA GLN A 64 13.70 16.13 7.46
C GLN A 64 14.94 15.67 6.66
N GLN A 65 14.74 14.86 5.61
CA GLN A 65 15.81 14.27 4.77
C GLN A 65 16.04 15.04 3.47
N VAL A 66 15.22 16.07 3.19
CA VAL A 66 15.22 16.80 1.92
C VAL A 66 16.45 17.69 1.76
N GLN A 67 16.97 18.27 2.85
CA GLN A 67 18.13 19.18 2.85
C GLN A 67 19.38 18.62 2.11
N PRO A 68 19.86 17.39 2.37
CA PRO A 68 21.04 16.85 1.68
C PRO A 68 20.81 16.50 0.20
N VAL A 69 19.59 16.18 -0.22
CA VAL A 69 19.29 15.79 -1.62
C VAL A 69 19.38 16.98 -2.57
N TRP A 70 18.92 18.16 -2.13
CA TRP A 70 19.03 19.39 -2.93
C TRP A 70 20.47 19.83 -3.14
N VAL A 71 21.35 19.54 -2.19
CA VAL A 71 22.78 19.89 -2.25
C VAL A 71 23.56 18.93 -3.17
N ALA A 72 23.19 17.64 -3.21
CA ALA A 72 23.89 16.63 -4.01
C ALA A 72 23.52 16.63 -5.51
N GLY A 73 22.46 17.32 -5.91
CA GLY A 73 22.09 17.55 -7.32
C GLY A 73 21.63 16.32 -8.12
N SER A 74 21.68 15.11 -7.55
CA SER A 74 21.26 13.88 -8.21
C SER A 74 20.46 12.97 -7.28
N LEU A 75 19.37 12.40 -7.81
CA LEU A 75 18.58 11.39 -7.12
C LEU A 75 19.20 10.02 -7.38
N PRO A 76 19.64 9.31 -6.35
CA PRO A 76 20.23 8.00 -6.51
C PRO A 76 19.21 6.97 -7.01
N PRO A 77 19.66 5.92 -7.72
CA PRO A 77 18.76 4.94 -8.35
C PRO A 77 17.76 4.30 -7.39
N ALA A 78 18.19 4.01 -6.15
CA ALA A 78 17.32 3.43 -5.13
C ALA A 78 16.23 4.40 -4.65
N ALA A 79 16.49 5.72 -4.61
CA ALA A 79 15.47 6.71 -4.30
C ALA A 79 14.42 6.81 -5.43
N LEU A 80 14.87 6.82 -6.69
CA LEU A 80 13.99 6.79 -7.86
C LEU A 80 13.13 5.52 -7.89
N ALA A 81 13.73 4.36 -7.61
CA ALA A 81 13.02 3.08 -7.58
C ALA A 81 11.92 3.06 -6.50
N LYS A 82 12.16 3.64 -5.31
CA LYS A 82 11.14 3.80 -4.28
C LYS A 82 10.00 4.69 -4.74
N LEU A 83 10.30 5.84 -5.33
CA LEU A 83 9.28 6.77 -5.84
C LEU A 83 8.43 6.10 -6.92
N LEU A 84 9.06 5.35 -7.83
CA LEU A 84 8.35 4.56 -8.84
C LEU A 84 7.43 3.50 -8.18
N CYS A 85 7.91 2.77 -7.17
CA CYS A 85 7.09 1.79 -6.48
C CYS A 85 5.90 2.44 -5.75
N CYS A 86 6.10 3.60 -5.12
CA CYS A 86 5.01 4.39 -4.52
C CYS A 86 3.98 4.79 -5.59
N LEU A 87 4.43 5.32 -6.73
CA LEU A 87 3.56 5.71 -7.83
C LEU A 87 2.75 4.51 -8.36
N LEU A 88 3.38 3.36 -8.55
CA LEU A 88 2.71 2.12 -8.96
C LEU A 88 1.68 1.65 -7.92
N LEU A 89 2.00 1.75 -6.63
CA LEU A 89 1.08 1.41 -5.55
C LEU A 89 -0.16 2.33 -5.56
N PHE A 90 0.04 3.63 -5.72
CA PHE A 90 -1.05 4.62 -5.78
C PHE A 90 -1.93 4.46 -7.02
N THR A 91 -1.33 4.28 -8.20
CA THR A 91 -2.09 4.05 -9.43
C THR A 91 -2.91 2.77 -9.34
N GLN A 92 -2.37 1.73 -8.69
CA GLN A 92 -3.12 0.51 -8.43
C GLN A 92 -4.26 0.72 -7.43
N GLU A 93 -4.05 1.53 -6.40
CA GLU A 93 -5.10 1.85 -5.43
C GLU A 93 -6.24 2.64 -6.08
N TRP A 94 -5.91 3.62 -6.91
CA TRP A 94 -6.90 4.38 -7.68
C TRP A 94 -7.78 3.46 -8.54
N ARG A 95 -7.18 2.49 -9.23
CA ARG A 95 -7.93 1.48 -9.99
C ARG A 95 -8.78 0.61 -9.08
N SER A 96 -8.26 0.20 -7.93
CA SER A 96 -8.96 -0.63 -6.95
C SER A 96 -10.20 0.07 -6.38
N LEU A 97 -10.14 1.38 -6.13
CA LEU A 97 -11.28 2.18 -5.67
C LEU A 97 -12.48 2.08 -6.62
N SER A 98 -12.23 2.15 -7.93
CA SER A 98 -13.31 2.02 -8.92
C SER A 98 -13.98 0.65 -8.88
N LEU A 99 -13.20 -0.43 -8.74
CA LEU A 99 -13.71 -1.79 -8.61
C LEU A 99 -14.49 -1.99 -7.30
N LEU A 100 -14.00 -1.41 -6.21
CA LEU A 100 -14.64 -1.51 -4.90
C LEU A 100 -15.97 -0.77 -4.84
N ARG A 101 -16.08 0.39 -5.51
CA ARG A 101 -17.35 1.10 -5.67
C ARG A 101 -18.37 0.23 -6.40
N GLN A 102 -17.98 -0.37 -7.52
CA GLN A 102 -18.86 -1.32 -8.25
C GLN A 102 -19.26 -2.52 -7.39
N CYS A 103 -18.37 -3.02 -6.53
CA CYS A 103 -18.71 -4.12 -5.61
C CYS A 103 -19.73 -3.68 -4.56
N ARG A 104 -19.57 -2.48 -3.98
CA ARG A 104 -20.51 -1.92 -2.99
C ARG A 104 -21.91 -1.74 -3.60
N GLU A 105 -22.00 -1.12 -4.76
CA GLU A 105 -23.27 -0.90 -5.47
C GLU A 105 -24.00 -2.22 -5.77
N ARG A 106 -23.28 -3.28 -6.13
CA ARG A 106 -23.88 -4.60 -6.38
C ARG A 106 -24.40 -5.26 -5.10
N LEU A 107 -23.63 -5.19 -4.03
CA LEU A 107 -24.02 -5.74 -2.73
C LEU A 107 -25.23 -5.01 -2.14
N GLU A 108 -25.30 -3.69 -2.29
CA GLU A 108 -26.45 -2.88 -1.90
C GLU A 108 -27.72 -3.27 -2.66
N ARG A 109 -27.59 -3.71 -3.92
CA ARG A 109 -28.69 -4.26 -4.74
C ARG A 109 -28.99 -5.74 -4.46
N GLY A 110 -28.37 -6.33 -3.43
CA GLY A 110 -28.55 -7.74 -3.07
C GLY A 110 -27.93 -8.74 -4.05
N ARG A 111 -27.04 -8.29 -4.95
CA ARG A 111 -26.36 -9.15 -5.93
C ARG A 111 -24.91 -9.38 -5.54
N LEU A 112 -24.44 -10.62 -5.65
CA LEU A 112 -23.03 -10.91 -5.48
C LEU A 112 -22.20 -10.29 -6.63
N PRO A 113 -21.04 -9.68 -6.34
CA PRO A 113 -20.15 -9.19 -7.38
C PRO A 113 -19.69 -10.31 -8.32
N ALA A 114 -19.49 -9.99 -9.61
CA ALA A 114 -19.09 -10.97 -10.61
C ALA A 114 -17.70 -11.55 -10.31
N ASP A 115 -17.47 -12.78 -10.78
CA ASP A 115 -16.22 -13.51 -10.54
C ASP A 115 -15.00 -12.81 -11.17
N GLU A 116 -15.22 -12.05 -12.25
CA GLU A 116 -14.21 -11.18 -12.84
C GLU A 116 -13.72 -10.09 -11.86
N LEU A 117 -14.62 -9.45 -11.12
CA LEU A 117 -14.28 -8.41 -10.13
C LEU A 117 -13.47 -9.02 -8.99
N ARG A 118 -13.87 -10.21 -8.52
CA ARG A 118 -13.11 -10.99 -7.53
C ARG A 118 -11.68 -11.24 -8.01
N SER A 119 -11.52 -11.78 -9.21
CA SER A 119 -10.19 -12.10 -9.76
C SER A 119 -9.29 -10.86 -9.89
N ARG A 120 -9.86 -9.72 -10.32
CA ARG A 120 -9.14 -8.44 -10.46
C ARG A 120 -8.69 -7.91 -9.10
N LEU A 121 -9.57 -7.92 -8.09
CA LEU A 121 -9.24 -7.48 -6.73
C LEU A 121 -8.22 -8.39 -6.04
N CYS A 122 -8.31 -9.71 -6.24
CA CYS A 122 -7.33 -10.65 -5.72
C CYS A 122 -5.94 -10.47 -6.36
N ARG A 123 -5.88 -10.23 -7.69
CA ARG A 123 -4.62 -9.89 -8.37
C ARG A 123 -4.06 -8.55 -7.90
N ALA A 124 -4.91 -7.54 -7.71
CA ALA A 124 -4.50 -6.25 -7.18
C ALA A 124 -3.90 -6.41 -5.76
N SER A 125 -4.61 -7.08 -4.84
CA SER A 125 -4.10 -7.35 -3.48
C SER A 125 -2.70 -8.01 -3.50
N ARG A 126 -2.50 -9.04 -4.32
CA ARG A 126 -1.18 -9.70 -4.46
C ARG A 126 -0.10 -8.75 -4.97
N ARG A 127 -0.38 -7.96 -6.00
CA ARG A 127 0.57 -6.98 -6.55
C ARG A 127 0.90 -5.88 -5.54
N GLN A 128 -0.07 -5.43 -4.74
CA GLN A 128 0.14 -4.45 -3.67
C GLN A 128 1.03 -4.98 -2.56
N LEU A 129 0.84 -6.23 -2.14
CA LEU A 129 1.73 -6.88 -1.18
C LEU A 129 3.15 -6.95 -1.73
N ALA A 130 3.32 -7.39 -2.98
CA ALA A 130 4.63 -7.45 -3.62
C ALA A 130 5.30 -6.07 -3.69
N LEU A 131 4.55 -5.02 -4.06
CA LEU A 131 5.06 -3.64 -4.11
C LEU A 131 5.45 -3.11 -2.73
N LEU A 132 4.68 -3.38 -1.67
CA LEU A 132 5.02 -2.98 -0.31
C LEU A 132 6.27 -3.69 0.20
N LEU A 133 6.40 -4.99 -0.07
CA LEU A 133 7.60 -5.76 0.28
C LEU A 133 8.81 -5.24 -0.50
N LEU A 134 8.66 -4.94 -1.79
CA LEU A 134 9.71 -4.35 -2.62
C LEU A 134 10.12 -2.96 -2.10
N LEU A 135 9.15 -2.12 -1.70
CA LEU A 135 9.40 -0.84 -1.06
C LEU A 135 10.21 -0.99 0.22
N LEU A 136 9.88 -1.96 1.07
CA LEU A 136 10.62 -2.25 2.29
C LEU A 136 12.06 -2.67 1.97
N LEU A 137 12.24 -3.55 0.99
CA LEU A 137 13.54 -4.05 0.54
C LEU A 137 14.42 -2.93 -0.05
N LEU A 138 13.84 -2.07 -0.88
CA LEU A 138 14.52 -0.87 -1.39
C LEU A 138 14.82 0.11 -0.24
N SER A 139 13.98 0.16 0.79
CA SER A 139 14.17 1.00 1.97
C SER A 139 15.37 0.56 2.79
N THR A 140 15.47 -0.72 3.09
CA THR A 140 16.60 -1.30 3.82
C THR A 140 17.88 -1.21 3.00
N ALA A 141 17.84 -1.52 1.71
CA ALA A 141 19.01 -1.46 0.84
C ALA A 141 19.61 -0.05 0.75
N TRP A 142 18.76 0.97 0.62
CA TRP A 142 19.17 2.38 0.68
C TRP A 142 19.87 2.73 2.00
N HIS A 143 19.27 2.34 3.13
CA HIS A 143 19.83 2.64 4.46
C HIS A 143 21.14 1.90 4.73
N SER A 144 21.30 0.70 4.17
CA SER A 144 22.51 -0.12 4.31
C SER A 144 23.66 0.29 3.40
N GLY A 145 23.45 1.23 2.46
CA GLY A 145 24.48 1.68 1.51
C GLY A 145 24.77 0.69 0.36
N LEU A 146 24.04 -0.42 0.25
CA LEU A 146 24.23 -1.49 -0.76
C LEU A 146 24.13 -1.02 -2.22
N PHE A 147 23.58 0.17 -2.47
CA PHE A 147 23.45 0.79 -3.81
C PHE A 147 24.02 2.22 -3.88
N ASN A 148 24.84 2.63 -2.89
CA ASN A 148 25.45 3.97 -2.84
C ASN A 148 26.84 4.03 -3.50
N THR A 149 27.25 3.00 -4.26
CA THR A 149 28.51 3.01 -4.98
C THR A 149 28.38 3.79 -6.30
N HIS A 150 28.73 5.06 -6.26
CA HIS A 150 29.30 5.80 -7.40
C HIS A 150 30.50 6.59 -6.91
#